data_AF-A0A8T6N332-F1
#
_entry.id   AF-A0A8T6N332-F1
#
_cell.length_a   1.000
_cell.length_b   1.000
_cell.length_c   1.000
_cell.angle_alpha   90.00
_cell.angle_beta   90.00
_cell.angle_gamma   90.00
#
_symmetry.space_group_name_H-M   'P 1'
#
loop_
_entity.id
_entity.type
_entity.pdbx_description
1 polymer ?
#
loop_
_entity_poly.entity_id
_entity_poly.type
_entity_poly.pdbx_seq_one_letter_code
_entity_poly.pdbx_strand_id
1 'polypeptide(L)'
;MVKIRTKPEDFQVEEQAPPTGLVIKDDTELPFAVYELKKIMWETQSLLSVISKKSGIPVAAWGLAGLKDKRSVTTQLVTCPRDHAPRHALRGRGWELIPVGGAHRSLISGDHEGNRFMITVRDIRHRNVQLLPGRIGQLNKIGLPNWFDTQRFGSASQGLLPGQLIASGDLEGAMRLHLTGPQPSDRSARRRDKKRLMAVWPNLNELELSSIENRPFKKVLRAWIEGSKSHDESLRSAFLAVPRSLRGLWMSAWQSKVWNELLRDIIRQSFPDHLLRRIDIGVGGPLLYPRAPVGRRGASKRSLIENIAKTFTAIPDSLEMPTLEWNPSDAVHPSVQHRIYSMPPKGSQLVRSLGIKMSSHTRKTIVFPTNLEVSEPMIDELHGSKKHKRWKCNVSFELPSGSYATNLIRRLFD
;
A
#
# COMPACT_ATOMS: atom_id res chain seq x y z
N MET A 1 0.09 0.41 -21.43
CA MET A 1 0.76 0.55 -20.13
C MET A 1 2.02 -0.28 -20.18
N VAL A 2 3.08 0.23 -19.57
CA VAL A 2 4.30 -0.55 -19.35
C VAL A 2 4.05 -1.68 -18.36
N LYS A 3 4.97 -2.64 -18.30
CA LYS A 3 4.94 -3.75 -17.36
C LYS A 3 6.04 -3.61 -16.33
N ILE A 4 5.71 -3.87 -15.08
CA ILE A 4 6.64 -4.03 -13.97
C ILE A 4 6.40 -5.40 -13.33
N ARG A 5 7.37 -5.91 -12.57
CA ARG A 5 7.25 -7.21 -11.88
C ARG A 5 7.00 -8.37 -12.86
N THR A 6 7.53 -8.32 -14.09
CA THR A 6 7.36 -9.45 -15.03
C THR A 6 8.06 -10.67 -14.46
N LYS A 7 9.30 -10.47 -14.02
CA LYS A 7 10.05 -11.36 -13.13
C LYS A 7 10.19 -10.74 -11.74
N PRO A 8 10.47 -11.53 -10.67
CA PRO A 8 10.75 -10.98 -9.34
C PRO A 8 11.93 -10.00 -9.33
N GLU A 9 12.96 -10.27 -10.12
CA GLU A 9 14.20 -9.47 -10.21
C GLU A 9 13.97 -8.12 -10.91
N ASP A 10 12.88 -7.99 -11.67
CA ASP A 10 12.48 -6.72 -12.28
C ASP A 10 11.94 -5.72 -11.24
N PHE A 11 11.77 -6.13 -9.98
CA PHE A 11 11.27 -5.27 -8.92
C PHE A 11 12.00 -5.58 -7.63
N GLN A 12 13.02 -4.78 -7.34
CA GLN A 12 13.84 -4.92 -6.15
C GLN A 12 13.55 -3.77 -5.19
N VAL A 13 13.42 -4.09 -3.91
CA VAL A 13 13.13 -3.12 -2.85
C VAL A 13 14.07 -3.35 -1.69
N GLU A 14 14.81 -2.32 -1.33
CA GLU A 14 15.69 -2.31 -0.18
C GLU A 14 15.18 -1.27 0.82
N GLU A 15 14.78 -1.74 2.00
CA GLU A 15 14.39 -0.86 3.10
C GLU A 15 15.58 0.00 3.51
N GLN A 16 15.37 1.32 3.56
CA GLN A 16 16.37 2.22 4.11
C GLN A 16 16.35 2.16 5.63
N ALA A 17 17.46 2.55 6.25
CA ALA A 17 17.66 2.50 7.68
C ALA A 17 16.48 3.10 8.48
N PRO A 18 16.25 2.61 9.71
CA PRO A 18 15.23 3.18 10.59
C PRO A 18 15.55 4.65 10.89
N PRO A 19 14.53 5.52 11.04
CA PRO A 19 14.71 6.92 11.35
C PRO A 19 15.35 7.11 12.74
N THR A 20 15.74 8.34 13.04
CA THR A 20 16.30 8.79 14.32
C THR A 20 15.57 8.19 15.52
N GLY A 21 16.32 7.48 16.39
CA GLY A 21 15.81 6.93 17.64
C GLY A 21 15.81 5.41 17.75
N LEU A 22 16.10 4.64 16.69
CA LEU A 22 16.46 3.22 16.81
C LEU A 22 17.98 3.05 16.65
N VAL A 23 18.63 2.60 17.71
CA VAL A 23 20.07 2.33 17.69
C VAL A 23 20.26 0.89 17.23
N ILE A 24 20.72 0.72 15.99
CA ILE A 24 21.24 -0.56 15.51
C ILE A 24 22.75 -0.52 15.69
N LYS A 25 23.26 -1.40 16.54
CA LYS A 25 24.70 -1.55 16.79
C LYS A 25 25.07 -3.01 16.64
N ASP A 26 26.34 -3.26 16.34
CA ASP A 26 26.94 -4.57 16.56
C ASP A 26 27.16 -4.78 18.07
N ASP A 27 26.05 -4.87 18.80
CA ASP A 27 25.98 -4.99 20.24
C ASP A 27 25.07 -6.17 20.60
N THR A 28 25.68 -7.20 21.18
CA THR A 28 25.02 -8.44 21.57
C THR A 28 24.26 -8.33 22.87
N GLU A 29 24.47 -7.27 23.65
CA GLU A 29 23.82 -7.03 24.95
C GLU A 29 22.45 -6.36 24.81
N LEU A 30 22.13 -5.84 23.61
CA LEU A 30 20.83 -5.23 23.36
C LEU A 30 19.69 -6.29 23.37
N PRO A 31 18.53 -5.96 23.98
CA PRO A 31 17.45 -6.91 24.25
C PRO A 31 16.74 -7.47 23.01
N PHE A 32 16.90 -6.82 21.84
CA PHE A 32 16.39 -7.32 20.58
C PHE A 32 17.53 -7.58 19.61
N ALA A 33 17.50 -8.75 18.98
CA ALA A 33 18.35 -9.08 17.84
C ALA A 33 17.78 -8.45 16.57
N VAL A 34 18.66 -7.86 15.75
CA VAL A 34 18.31 -7.28 14.45
C VAL A 34 18.85 -8.19 13.36
N TYR A 35 18.00 -8.47 12.38
CA TYR A 35 18.36 -9.24 11.20
C TYR A 35 18.00 -8.48 9.93
N GLU A 36 18.85 -8.64 8.91
CA GLU A 36 18.47 -8.38 7.54
C GLU A 36 17.74 -9.61 6.97
N LEU A 37 16.50 -9.41 6.54
CA LEU A 37 15.67 -10.42 5.88
C LEU A 37 15.62 -10.13 4.38
N LYS A 38 16.31 -10.96 3.60
CA LYS A 38 16.21 -11.01 2.15
C LYS A 38 15.20 -12.07 1.73
N LYS A 39 14.26 -11.73 0.86
CA LYS A 39 13.25 -12.66 0.35
C LYS A 39 12.93 -12.46 -1.14
N ILE A 40 12.62 -13.55 -1.82
CA ILE A 40 12.23 -13.60 -3.23
C ILE A 40 10.90 -14.32 -3.33
N MET A 41 9.88 -13.69 -3.93
CA MET A 41 8.55 -14.30 -4.15
C MET A 41 7.76 -14.70 -2.87
N TRP A 42 8.19 -14.21 -1.71
CA TRP A 42 7.56 -14.49 -0.42
C TRP A 42 6.67 -13.34 0.05
N GLU A 43 5.51 -13.70 0.59
CA GLU A 43 4.71 -12.82 1.43
C GLU A 43 5.27 -12.89 2.86
N THR A 44 5.46 -11.73 3.49
CA THR A 44 6.22 -11.60 4.74
C THR A 44 5.61 -12.42 5.88
N GLN A 45 4.30 -12.40 6.09
CA GLN A 45 3.65 -13.15 7.18
C GLN A 45 3.78 -14.67 7.02
N SER A 46 3.62 -15.14 5.78
CA SER A 46 3.81 -16.53 5.40
C SER A 46 5.25 -16.97 5.65
N LEU A 47 6.23 -16.10 5.31
CA LEU A 47 7.64 -16.37 5.54
C LEU A 47 8.00 -16.36 7.02
N LEU A 48 7.49 -15.41 7.81
CA LEU A 48 7.68 -15.40 9.26
C LEU A 48 7.15 -16.68 9.91
N SER A 49 6.08 -17.28 9.40
CA SER A 49 5.60 -18.59 9.87
C SER A 49 6.60 -19.72 9.60
N VAL A 50 7.33 -19.67 8.47
CA VAL A 50 8.40 -20.63 8.17
C VAL A 50 9.62 -20.39 9.06
N ILE A 51 10.04 -19.13 9.20
CA ILE A 51 11.16 -18.74 10.06
C ILE A 51 10.87 -19.13 11.51
N SER A 52 9.66 -18.86 12.00
CA SER A 52 9.19 -19.21 13.34
C SER A 52 9.35 -20.70 13.65
N LYS A 53 8.95 -21.58 12.72
CA LYS A 53 9.15 -23.03 12.88
C LYS A 53 10.62 -23.45 12.91
N LYS A 54 11.48 -22.73 12.17
CA LYS A 54 12.91 -23.04 12.08
C LYS A 54 13.70 -22.51 13.28
N SER A 55 13.34 -21.34 13.81
CA SER A 55 14.03 -20.69 14.92
C SER A 55 13.42 -20.96 16.30
N GLY A 56 12.20 -21.49 16.36
CA GLY A 56 11.45 -21.67 17.61
C GLY A 56 10.82 -20.37 18.15
N ILE A 57 10.97 -19.24 17.45
CA ILE A 57 10.48 -17.93 17.90
C ILE A 57 9.07 -17.69 17.37
N PRO A 58 8.06 -17.37 18.21
CA PRO A 58 6.70 -17.11 17.76
C PRO A 58 6.61 -15.97 16.74
N VAL A 59 5.74 -16.08 15.74
CA VAL A 59 5.52 -15.04 14.71
C VAL A 59 5.23 -13.66 15.32
N ALA A 60 4.49 -13.62 16.43
CA ALA A 60 4.14 -12.38 17.13
C ALA A 60 5.33 -11.66 17.79
N ALA A 61 6.44 -12.36 18.01
CA ALA A 61 7.66 -11.79 18.58
C ALA A 61 8.52 -11.07 17.52
N TRP A 62 8.22 -11.24 16.23
CA TRP A 62 8.96 -10.60 15.16
C TRP A 62 8.44 -9.18 14.88
N GLY A 63 9.33 -8.20 15.01
CA GLY A 63 9.10 -6.80 14.65
C GLY A 63 9.40 -6.53 13.18
N LEU A 64 8.63 -5.62 12.58
CA LEU A 64 8.72 -5.23 11.17
C LEU A 64 8.41 -3.75 11.00
N ALA A 65 9.21 -3.04 10.20
CA ALA A 65 8.97 -1.64 9.86
C ALA A 65 7.88 -1.46 8.79
N GLY A 66 7.66 -2.46 7.95
CA GLY A 66 6.61 -2.43 6.92
C GLY A 66 6.49 -3.76 6.18
N LEU A 67 5.42 -3.88 5.38
CA LEU A 67 5.26 -5.00 4.46
C LEU A 67 5.85 -4.62 3.10
N LYS A 68 6.58 -5.55 2.50
CA LYS A 68 7.12 -5.42 1.15
C LYS A 68 6.35 -6.32 0.19
N ASP A 69 6.38 -5.98 -1.10
CA ASP A 69 5.71 -6.74 -2.14
C ASP A 69 6.12 -8.22 -2.13
N LYS A 70 5.17 -9.09 -2.50
CA LYS A 70 5.44 -10.52 -2.68
C LYS A 70 6.22 -10.77 -3.97
N ARG A 71 5.76 -10.18 -5.09
CA ARG A 71 6.32 -10.44 -6.44
C ARG A 71 7.52 -9.55 -6.71
N SER A 72 8.56 -9.72 -5.90
CA SER A 72 9.76 -8.88 -5.88
C SER A 72 10.90 -9.60 -5.16
N VAL A 73 12.11 -9.07 -5.34
CA VAL A 73 13.26 -9.31 -4.46
C VAL A 73 13.27 -8.20 -3.42
N THR A 74 13.27 -8.53 -2.13
CA THR A 74 13.18 -7.50 -1.08
C THR A 74 14.15 -7.76 0.04
N THR A 75 14.82 -6.71 0.50
CA THR A 75 15.67 -6.68 1.70
C THR A 75 15.03 -5.72 2.70
N GLN A 76 14.85 -6.15 3.94
CA GLN A 76 14.27 -5.35 5.01
C GLN A 76 14.82 -5.79 6.36
N LEU A 77 14.72 -4.93 7.37
CA LEU A 77 15.12 -5.29 8.72
C LEU A 77 13.96 -5.94 9.48
N VAL A 78 14.30 -6.91 10.32
CA VAL A 78 13.37 -7.56 11.25
C VAL A 78 14.03 -7.68 12.63
N THR A 79 13.24 -7.65 13.69
CA THR A 79 13.73 -7.84 15.06
C THR A 79 13.06 -8.99 15.76
N CYS A 80 13.73 -9.61 16.73
CA CYS A 80 13.11 -10.52 17.69
C CYS A 80 13.80 -10.42 19.06
N PRO A 81 13.18 -10.92 20.15
CA PRO A 81 13.82 -10.96 21.47
C PRO A 81 15.15 -11.72 21.44
N ARG A 82 16.17 -11.17 22.09
CA ARG A 82 17.56 -11.66 22.04
C ARG A 82 17.73 -13.04 22.65
N ASP A 83 17.03 -13.35 23.73
CA ASP A 83 17.24 -14.57 24.55
C ASP A 83 17.21 -15.87 23.75
N HIS A 84 16.46 -15.91 22.64
CA HIS A 84 16.31 -17.08 21.77
C HIS A 84 16.72 -16.83 20.32
N ALA A 85 17.40 -15.70 20.07
CA ALA A 85 17.75 -15.26 18.74
C ALA A 85 18.94 -16.06 18.16
N PRO A 86 18.81 -16.70 16.98
CA PRO A 86 19.93 -17.38 16.32
C PRO A 86 21.10 -16.42 16.05
N ARG A 87 22.31 -16.77 16.52
CA ARG A 87 23.52 -15.95 16.28
C ARG A 87 24.13 -16.11 14.89
N HIS A 88 23.65 -17.06 14.10
CA HIS A 88 24.12 -17.35 12.74
C HIS A 88 23.03 -17.09 11.72
N ALA A 89 23.42 -16.94 10.45
CA ALA A 89 22.47 -16.74 9.35
C ALA A 89 21.57 -17.97 9.15
N LEU A 90 20.26 -17.74 9.05
CA LEU A 90 19.30 -18.77 8.64
C LEU A 90 18.97 -18.62 7.17
N ARG A 91 18.98 -19.74 6.45
CA ARG A 91 18.67 -19.78 5.01
C ARG A 91 17.55 -20.75 4.70
N GLY A 92 16.82 -20.48 3.63
CA GLY A 92 15.86 -21.40 3.05
C GLY A 92 15.61 -21.08 1.58
N ARG A 93 14.64 -21.78 0.98
CA ARG A 93 14.33 -21.58 -0.43
C ARG A 93 13.81 -20.16 -0.69
N GLY A 94 14.62 -19.35 -1.38
CA GLY A 94 14.26 -17.98 -1.76
C GLY A 94 14.23 -16.99 -0.61
N TRP A 95 14.89 -17.28 0.52
CA TRP A 95 15.03 -16.33 1.62
C TRP A 95 16.30 -16.57 2.45
N GLU A 96 16.74 -15.51 3.10
CA GLU A 96 17.90 -15.46 3.98
C GLU A 96 17.62 -14.48 5.11
N LEU A 97 18.04 -14.84 6.32
CA LEU A 97 17.95 -14.04 7.53
C LEU A 97 19.35 -13.92 8.13
N ILE A 98 19.97 -12.75 7.99
CA ILE A 98 21.37 -12.48 8.38
C ILE A 98 21.35 -11.65 9.66
N PRO A 99 22.03 -12.06 10.74
CA PRO A 99 22.18 -11.21 11.92
C PRO A 99 23.02 -9.98 11.57
N VAL A 100 22.55 -8.78 11.92
CA VAL A 100 23.25 -7.51 11.63
C VAL A 100 23.46 -6.64 12.86
N GLY A 101 23.01 -7.10 14.04
CA GLY A 101 23.28 -6.41 15.30
C GLY A 101 22.17 -6.57 16.34
N GLY A 102 22.00 -5.53 17.15
CA GLY A 102 21.00 -5.43 18.19
C GLY A 102 20.30 -4.08 18.24
N ALA A 103 19.12 -4.06 18.87
CA ALA A 103 18.30 -2.86 19.09
C ALA A 103 17.72 -2.85 20.50
N HIS A 104 17.50 -1.65 21.05
CA HIS A 104 16.92 -1.47 22.40
C HIS A 104 15.41 -1.74 22.46
N ARG A 105 14.72 -1.80 21.32
CA ARG A 105 13.30 -2.16 21.20
C ARG A 105 13.02 -2.92 19.90
N SER A 106 11.88 -3.60 19.84
CA SER A 106 11.40 -4.22 18.60
C SER A 106 11.02 -3.16 17.55
N LEU A 107 11.20 -3.49 16.26
CA LEU A 107 10.70 -2.72 15.13
C LEU A 107 9.17 -2.70 15.11
N ILE A 108 8.61 -1.52 14.90
CA ILE A 108 7.19 -1.26 14.73
C ILE A 108 6.93 -0.67 13.34
N SER A 109 5.67 -0.77 12.89
CA SER A 109 5.25 -0.20 11.61
C SER A 109 5.60 1.29 11.52
N GLY A 110 6.36 1.67 10.48
CA GLY A 110 6.84 3.03 10.28
C GLY A 110 8.32 3.26 10.63
N ASP A 111 9.00 2.29 11.25
CA ASP A 111 10.44 2.37 11.58
C ASP A 111 11.36 2.21 10.35
N HIS A 112 11.07 2.93 9.26
CA HIS A 112 11.96 3.04 8.11
C HIS A 112 11.83 4.44 7.50
N GLU A 113 12.94 5.02 7.06
CA GLU A 113 12.92 6.33 6.40
C GLU A 113 12.29 6.26 5.01
N GLY A 114 12.45 5.12 4.35
CA GLY A 114 12.05 4.96 2.96
C GLY A 114 12.44 3.62 2.39
N ASN A 115 12.40 3.56 1.07
CA ASN A 115 12.79 2.38 0.33
C ASN A 115 13.57 2.81 -0.91
N ARG A 116 14.69 2.15 -1.17
CA ARG A 116 15.40 2.20 -2.44
C ARG A 116 14.79 1.15 -3.36
N PHE A 117 14.46 1.57 -4.57
CA PHE A 117 13.84 0.76 -5.60
C PHE A 117 14.81 0.60 -6.76
N MET A 118 14.93 -0.63 -7.27
CA MET A 118 15.53 -0.90 -8.57
C MET A 118 14.51 -1.68 -9.40
N ILE A 119 13.97 -1.03 -10.43
CA ILE A 119 12.84 -1.56 -11.20
C ILE A 119 13.22 -1.65 -12.67
N THR A 120 13.07 -2.84 -13.25
CA THR A 120 13.09 -3.01 -14.71
C THR A 120 11.68 -2.77 -15.25
N VAL A 121 11.51 -1.66 -15.95
CA VAL A 121 10.28 -1.31 -16.66
C VAL A 121 10.35 -1.93 -18.05
N ARG A 122 9.33 -2.70 -18.41
CA ARG A 122 9.24 -3.52 -19.63
C ARG A 122 8.07 -3.14 -20.51
N ASP A 123 8.03 -3.68 -21.73
CA ASP A 123 6.98 -3.43 -22.73
C ASP A 123 6.78 -1.92 -23.00
N ILE A 124 7.88 -1.16 -22.96
CA ILE A 124 7.89 0.27 -23.26
C ILE A 124 7.69 0.41 -24.78
N ARG A 125 6.92 1.41 -25.21
CA ARG A 125 6.72 1.78 -26.62
C ARG A 125 7.74 2.84 -27.04
N HIS A 126 8.08 2.89 -28.33
CA HIS A 126 9.08 3.83 -28.88
C HIS A 126 8.79 5.28 -28.48
N ARG A 127 7.52 5.69 -28.62
CA ARG A 127 7.07 7.03 -28.23
C ARG A 127 7.38 7.35 -26.77
N ASN A 128 7.21 6.39 -25.86
CA ASN A 128 7.47 6.64 -24.43
C ASN A 128 8.97 6.74 -24.15
N VAL A 129 9.80 5.98 -24.87
CA VAL A 129 11.26 6.12 -24.84
C VAL A 129 11.68 7.54 -25.25
N GLN A 130 11.16 8.03 -26.38
CA GLN A 130 11.50 9.38 -26.88
C GLN A 130 11.10 10.51 -25.92
N LEU A 131 10.05 10.30 -25.13
CA LEU A 131 9.55 11.28 -24.16
C LEU A 131 10.25 11.20 -22.80
N LEU A 132 11.02 10.14 -22.54
CA LEU A 132 11.57 9.83 -21.22
C LEU A 132 12.55 10.90 -20.71
N PRO A 133 13.51 11.42 -21.50
CA PRO A 133 14.44 12.46 -21.01
C PRO A 133 13.71 13.72 -20.52
N GLY A 134 12.70 14.17 -21.27
CA GLY A 134 11.88 15.33 -20.88
C GLY A 134 11.03 15.08 -19.64
N ARG A 135 10.55 13.83 -19.43
CA ARG A 135 9.80 13.44 -18.24
C ARG A 135 10.69 13.37 -17.00
N ILE A 136 11.92 12.86 -17.13
CA ILE A 136 12.93 12.85 -16.06
C ILE A 136 13.27 14.29 -15.65
N GLY A 137 13.58 15.16 -16.62
CA GLY A 137 13.89 16.57 -16.35
C GLY A 137 12.75 17.34 -15.67
N GLN A 138 11.51 17.00 -15.97
CA GLN A 138 10.34 17.53 -15.26
C GLN A 138 10.23 16.99 -13.84
N LEU A 139 10.41 15.68 -13.65
CA LEU A 139 10.26 15.02 -12.35
C LEU A 139 11.21 15.61 -11.30
N ASN A 140 12.46 15.89 -11.67
CA ASN A 140 13.44 16.50 -10.76
C ASN A 140 13.05 17.90 -10.28
N LYS A 141 12.28 18.65 -11.08
CA LYS A 141 11.86 20.03 -10.74
C LYS A 141 10.49 20.10 -10.08
N ILE A 142 9.58 19.23 -10.50
CA ILE A 142 8.16 19.27 -10.14
C ILE A 142 7.85 18.30 -8.99
N GLY A 143 8.59 17.20 -8.88
CA GLY A 143 8.25 16.09 -7.99
C GLY A 143 7.04 15.29 -8.50
N LEU A 144 6.42 14.55 -7.58
CA LEU A 144 5.19 13.80 -7.82
C LEU A 144 4.22 13.97 -6.66
N PRO A 145 2.91 14.13 -6.93
CA PRO A 145 1.90 13.99 -5.89
C PRO A 145 1.95 12.59 -5.27
N ASN A 146 1.93 12.54 -3.94
CA ASN A 146 2.19 11.35 -3.13
C ASN A 146 0.94 10.46 -2.96
N TRP A 147 0.30 10.13 -4.09
CA TRP A 147 -0.93 9.35 -4.15
C TRP A 147 -0.81 8.00 -3.45
N PHE A 148 -1.89 7.56 -2.79
CA PHE A 148 -2.08 6.15 -2.52
C PHE A 148 -2.47 5.44 -3.83
N ASP A 149 -1.78 4.34 -4.17
CA ASP A 149 -2.05 3.58 -5.40
C ASP A 149 -2.91 2.32 -5.14
N THR A 150 -3.33 1.65 -6.22
CA THR A 150 -4.14 0.42 -6.26
C THR A 150 -3.84 -0.61 -5.17
N GLN A 151 -2.57 -0.82 -4.82
CA GLN A 151 -2.16 -1.76 -3.77
C GLN A 151 -2.77 -1.43 -2.39
N ARG A 152 -2.97 -0.14 -2.08
CA ARG A 152 -3.62 0.31 -0.83
C ARG A 152 -5.10 -0.06 -0.78
N PHE A 153 -5.73 -0.20 -1.94
CA PHE A 153 -7.15 -0.47 -2.09
C PHE A 153 -7.45 -1.94 -2.41
N GLY A 154 -6.52 -2.85 -2.11
CA GLY A 154 -6.67 -4.29 -2.41
C GLY A 154 -7.82 -5.00 -1.68
N SER A 155 -8.43 -4.37 -0.67
CA SER A 155 -9.67 -4.85 -0.05
C SER A 155 -10.94 -4.42 -0.79
N ALA A 156 -10.83 -3.56 -1.80
CA ALA A 156 -11.98 -3.09 -2.55
C ALA A 156 -12.59 -4.21 -3.39
N SER A 157 -13.91 -4.26 -3.42
CA SER A 157 -14.67 -5.17 -4.27
C SER A 157 -15.86 -4.38 -4.83
N GLN A 158 -16.20 -4.61 -6.10
CA GLN A 158 -17.35 -3.94 -6.74
C GLN A 158 -17.34 -2.40 -6.56
N GLY A 159 -16.15 -1.79 -6.54
CA GLY A 159 -15.99 -0.33 -6.37
C GLY A 159 -16.12 0.20 -4.93
N LEU A 160 -16.38 -0.66 -3.94
CA LEU A 160 -16.57 -0.28 -2.54
C LEU A 160 -15.42 -0.79 -1.66
N LEU A 161 -15.18 -0.09 -0.55
CA LEU A 161 -14.26 -0.52 0.51
C LEU A 161 -15.06 -0.94 1.76
N PRO A 162 -14.71 -2.06 2.42
CA PRO A 162 -15.34 -2.40 3.69
C PRO A 162 -15.21 -1.27 4.73
N GLY A 163 -14.07 -0.59 4.77
CA GLY A 163 -13.86 0.55 5.68
C GLY A 163 -14.74 1.76 5.36
N GLN A 164 -15.14 1.94 4.09
CA GLN A 164 -16.10 3.00 3.72
C GLN A 164 -17.48 2.70 4.28
N LEU A 165 -17.92 1.43 4.22
CA LEU A 165 -19.21 1.00 4.75
C LEU A 165 -19.23 1.09 6.28
N ILE A 166 -18.15 0.68 6.94
CA ILE A 166 -17.99 0.86 8.40
C ILE A 166 -18.03 2.34 8.77
N ALA A 167 -17.30 3.18 8.03
CA ALA A 167 -17.27 4.62 8.27
C ALA A 167 -18.63 5.31 8.05
N SER A 168 -19.55 4.72 7.27
CA SER A 168 -20.93 5.18 7.13
C SER A 168 -21.91 4.54 8.12
N GLY A 169 -21.46 3.63 8.99
CA GLY A 169 -22.31 2.92 9.95
C GLY A 169 -22.92 1.61 9.42
N ASP A 170 -22.52 1.14 8.24
CA ASP A 170 -23.03 -0.08 7.60
C ASP A 170 -22.08 -1.26 7.83
N LEU A 171 -22.16 -1.86 9.02
CA LEU A 171 -21.37 -3.05 9.36
C LEU A 171 -21.79 -4.27 8.53
N GLU A 172 -23.08 -4.41 8.24
CA GLU A 172 -23.61 -5.55 7.50
C GLU A 172 -23.09 -5.54 6.06
N GLY A 173 -23.18 -4.40 5.38
CA GLY A 173 -22.62 -4.24 4.04
C GLY A 173 -21.11 -4.48 4.00
N ALA A 174 -20.37 -4.03 5.03
CA ALA A 174 -18.93 -4.31 5.12
C ALA A 174 -18.63 -5.81 5.20
N MET A 175 -19.39 -6.55 6.02
CA MET A 175 -19.25 -8.00 6.17
C MET A 175 -19.73 -8.75 4.93
N ARG A 176 -20.86 -8.35 4.33
CA ARG A 176 -21.34 -8.88 3.04
C ARG A 176 -20.28 -8.72 1.97
N LEU A 177 -19.70 -7.54 1.83
CA LEU A 177 -18.68 -7.25 0.83
C LEU A 177 -17.43 -8.10 1.05
N HIS A 178 -17.01 -8.29 2.30
CA HIS A 178 -15.85 -9.12 2.63
C HIS A 178 -16.07 -10.61 2.30
N LEU A 179 -17.25 -11.13 2.66
CA LEU A 179 -17.58 -12.55 2.60
C LEU A 179 -18.06 -12.99 1.22
N THR A 180 -18.59 -12.08 0.40
CA THR A 180 -19.20 -12.42 -0.89
C THR A 180 -18.55 -11.72 -2.08
N GLY A 181 -17.93 -10.55 -1.86
CA GLY A 181 -17.40 -9.71 -2.93
C GLY A 181 -16.24 -10.36 -3.69
N PRO A 182 -16.27 -10.44 -5.02
CA PRO A 182 -15.23 -11.12 -5.80
C PRO A 182 -13.88 -10.37 -5.73
N GLN A 183 -12.78 -11.12 -5.68
CA GLN A 183 -11.42 -10.56 -5.80
C GLN A 183 -10.66 -11.25 -6.94
N PRO A 184 -9.93 -10.51 -7.80
CA PRO A 184 -9.11 -11.11 -8.87
C PRO A 184 -8.08 -12.13 -8.35
N SER A 185 -7.59 -11.94 -7.13
CA SER A 185 -6.61 -12.81 -6.47
C SER A 185 -7.21 -14.03 -5.77
N ASP A 186 -8.54 -14.20 -5.78
CA ASP A 186 -9.18 -15.34 -5.11
C ASP A 186 -8.81 -16.67 -5.78
N ARG A 187 -8.36 -17.61 -4.95
CA ARG A 187 -8.20 -19.01 -5.37
C ARG A 187 -9.56 -19.68 -5.55
N SER A 188 -9.59 -20.79 -6.28
CA SER A 188 -10.81 -21.56 -6.60
C SER A 188 -11.66 -21.88 -5.36
N ALA A 189 -11.06 -22.39 -4.28
CA ALA A 189 -11.74 -22.67 -3.02
C ALA A 189 -12.44 -21.44 -2.44
N ARG A 190 -11.71 -20.32 -2.31
CA ARG A 190 -12.27 -19.06 -1.78
C ARG A 190 -13.38 -18.52 -2.68
N ARG A 191 -13.26 -18.66 -4.00
CA ARG A 191 -14.32 -18.27 -4.95
C ARG A 191 -15.59 -19.11 -4.78
N ARG A 192 -15.47 -20.43 -4.57
CA ARG A 192 -16.61 -21.32 -4.26
C ARG A 192 -17.28 -20.93 -2.95
N ASP A 193 -16.49 -20.73 -1.89
CA ASP A 193 -17.03 -20.32 -0.59
C ASP A 193 -17.78 -18.98 -0.68
N LYS A 194 -17.22 -17.98 -1.39
CA LYS A 194 -17.92 -16.70 -1.63
C LYS A 194 -19.26 -16.89 -2.34
N LYS A 195 -19.32 -17.77 -3.34
CA LYS A 195 -20.56 -18.08 -4.06
C LYS A 195 -21.59 -18.74 -3.15
N ARG A 196 -21.17 -19.68 -2.29
CA ARG A 196 -22.04 -20.32 -1.28
C ARG A 196 -22.59 -19.29 -0.30
N LEU A 197 -21.71 -18.47 0.29
CA LEU A 197 -22.08 -17.41 1.22
C LEU A 197 -23.02 -16.38 0.58
N MET A 198 -22.80 -16.03 -0.69
CA MET A 198 -23.66 -15.10 -1.43
C MET A 198 -25.07 -15.64 -1.67
N ALA A 199 -25.22 -16.95 -1.87
CA ALA A 199 -26.51 -17.58 -2.18
C ALA A 199 -27.48 -17.56 -0.99
N VAL A 200 -26.96 -17.55 0.23
CA VAL A 200 -27.76 -17.57 1.47
C VAL A 200 -27.71 -16.26 2.24
N TRP A 201 -27.02 -15.22 1.77
CA TRP A 201 -26.88 -13.97 2.54
C TRP A 201 -28.24 -13.27 2.73
N PRO A 202 -28.60 -12.79 3.95
CA PRO A 202 -27.83 -12.80 5.20
C PRO A 202 -28.06 -14.02 6.12
N ASN A 203 -28.86 -15.01 5.70
CA ASN A 203 -29.20 -16.22 6.44
C ASN A 203 -28.05 -17.24 6.53
N LEU A 204 -26.87 -16.82 6.99
CA LEU A 204 -25.68 -17.66 7.06
C LEU A 204 -25.85 -18.91 7.94
N ASN A 205 -26.83 -18.92 8.83
CA ASN A 205 -27.18 -20.07 9.67
C ASN A 205 -27.66 -21.29 8.86
N GLU A 206 -28.07 -21.09 7.61
CA GLU A 206 -28.47 -22.17 6.69
C GLU A 206 -27.25 -22.98 6.16
N LEU A 207 -26.02 -22.53 6.39
CA LEU A 207 -24.81 -23.20 5.92
C LEU A 207 -24.12 -24.03 7.01
N GLU A 208 -23.84 -25.28 6.66
CA GLU A 208 -22.97 -26.15 7.44
C GLU A 208 -21.52 -25.64 7.44
N LEU A 209 -20.88 -25.59 8.61
CA LEU A 209 -19.47 -25.17 8.75
C LEU A 209 -18.50 -26.05 7.94
N SER A 210 -18.87 -27.31 7.72
CA SER A 210 -18.10 -28.26 6.90
C SER A 210 -18.06 -27.85 5.43
N SER A 211 -19.07 -27.14 4.93
CA SER A 211 -19.20 -26.69 3.54
C SER A 211 -18.25 -25.55 3.15
N ILE A 212 -17.62 -24.87 4.12
CA ILE A 212 -16.64 -23.81 3.86
C ILE A 212 -15.23 -24.38 3.90
N GLU A 213 -14.46 -24.22 2.83
CA GLU A 213 -13.06 -24.70 2.77
C GLU A 213 -12.08 -23.69 3.40
N ASN A 214 -12.31 -22.40 3.17
CA ASN A 214 -11.46 -21.32 3.62
C ASN A 214 -11.51 -21.16 5.15
N ARG A 215 -10.42 -21.51 5.84
CA ARG A 215 -10.33 -21.46 7.31
C ARG A 215 -10.71 -20.08 7.90
N PRO A 216 -10.22 -18.93 7.38
CA PRO A 216 -10.69 -17.62 7.84
C PRO A 216 -12.21 -17.43 7.74
N PHE A 217 -12.83 -17.76 6.60
CA PHE A 217 -14.28 -17.65 6.44
C PHE A 217 -15.03 -18.61 7.37
N LYS A 218 -14.53 -19.82 7.56
CA LYS A 218 -15.11 -20.77 8.53
C LYS A 218 -15.11 -20.22 9.96
N LYS A 219 -14.03 -19.53 10.36
CA LYS A 219 -13.96 -18.87 11.68
C LYS A 219 -15.01 -17.76 11.81
N VAL A 220 -15.20 -16.97 10.76
CA VAL A 220 -16.22 -15.90 10.72
C VAL A 220 -17.63 -16.49 10.76
N LEU A 221 -17.92 -17.53 9.96
CA LEU A 221 -19.22 -18.21 9.95
C LEU A 221 -19.54 -18.87 11.30
N ARG A 222 -18.56 -19.50 11.94
CA ARG A 222 -18.73 -20.05 13.30
C ARG A 222 -19.13 -18.97 14.29
N ALA A 223 -18.41 -17.85 14.30
CA ALA A 223 -18.71 -16.74 15.20
C ALA A 223 -20.07 -16.08 14.90
N TRP A 224 -20.51 -16.09 13.64
CA TRP A 224 -21.86 -15.69 13.27
C TRP A 224 -22.91 -16.60 13.92
N ILE A 225 -22.78 -17.92 13.72
CA ILE A 225 -23.72 -18.92 14.24
C ILE A 225 -23.73 -18.94 15.77
N GLU A 226 -22.58 -18.80 16.43
CA GLU A 226 -22.47 -18.76 17.90
C GLU A 226 -23.04 -17.46 18.51
N GLY A 227 -23.14 -16.38 17.72
CA GLY A 227 -23.71 -15.10 18.14
C GLY A 227 -25.24 -14.99 18.03
N SER A 228 -25.95 -16.12 17.85
CA SER A 228 -27.34 -16.23 17.36
C SER A 228 -28.46 -15.63 18.23
N LYS A 229 -28.16 -14.89 19.30
CA LYS A 229 -29.20 -14.26 20.14
C LYS A 229 -29.95 -13.15 19.38
N SER A 230 -29.27 -12.49 18.45
CA SER A 230 -29.85 -11.54 17.50
C SER A 230 -28.99 -11.43 16.24
N HIS A 231 -29.55 -10.85 15.18
CA HIS A 231 -28.79 -10.56 13.95
C HIS A 231 -27.59 -9.64 14.22
N ASP A 232 -27.79 -8.60 15.04
CA ASP A 232 -26.74 -7.63 15.38
C ASP A 232 -25.60 -8.26 16.20
N GLU A 233 -25.93 -9.16 17.15
CA GLU A 233 -24.92 -9.90 17.92
C GLU A 233 -24.14 -10.89 17.03
N SER A 234 -24.83 -11.58 16.11
CA SER A 234 -24.21 -12.48 15.13
C SER A 234 -23.25 -11.70 14.22
N LEU A 235 -23.70 -10.56 13.69
CA LEU A 235 -22.92 -9.67 12.84
C LEU A 235 -21.68 -9.12 13.56
N ARG A 236 -21.85 -8.67 14.81
CA ARG A 236 -20.74 -8.17 15.65
C ARG A 236 -19.73 -9.28 15.93
N SER A 237 -20.18 -10.47 16.30
CA SER A 237 -19.31 -11.61 16.61
C SER A 237 -18.53 -12.06 15.37
N ALA A 238 -19.19 -12.14 14.23
CA ALA A 238 -18.57 -12.43 12.94
C ALA A 238 -17.50 -11.39 12.56
N PHE A 239 -17.79 -10.10 12.76
CA PHE A 239 -16.81 -9.03 12.52
C PHE A 239 -15.60 -9.14 13.44
N LEU A 240 -15.80 -9.39 14.74
CA LEU A 240 -14.70 -9.52 15.70
C LEU A 240 -13.82 -10.77 15.43
N ALA A 241 -14.38 -11.80 14.80
CA ALA A 241 -13.63 -12.97 14.33
C ALA A 241 -12.70 -12.66 13.15
N VAL A 242 -12.93 -11.57 12.40
CA VAL A 242 -12.00 -11.08 11.37
C VAL A 242 -10.70 -10.60 12.04
N PRO A 243 -9.51 -11.01 11.52
CA PRO A 243 -8.24 -10.61 12.10
C PRO A 243 -8.13 -9.08 12.29
N ARG A 244 -7.67 -8.66 13.48
CA ARG A 244 -7.53 -7.23 13.82
C ARG A 244 -6.69 -6.46 12.78
N SER A 245 -5.65 -7.07 12.25
CA SER A 245 -4.82 -6.50 11.18
C SER A 245 -5.62 -6.22 9.91
N LEU A 246 -6.51 -7.13 9.50
CA LEU A 246 -7.35 -6.94 8.32
C LEU A 246 -8.41 -5.85 8.53
N ARG A 247 -9.01 -5.80 9.72
CA ARG A 247 -9.94 -4.71 10.11
C ARG A 247 -9.26 -3.34 10.06
N GLY A 248 -8.00 -3.26 10.54
CA GLY A 248 -7.18 -2.06 10.43
C GLY A 248 -6.87 -1.68 8.99
N LEU A 249 -6.56 -2.66 8.12
CA LEU A 249 -6.34 -2.41 6.68
C LEU A 249 -7.58 -1.83 5.99
N TRP A 250 -8.79 -2.27 6.36
CA TRP A 250 -10.03 -1.72 5.80
C TRP A 250 -10.19 -0.24 6.10
N MET A 251 -9.98 0.15 7.36
CA MET A 251 -10.05 1.56 7.74
C MET A 251 -8.92 2.37 7.11
N SER A 252 -7.69 1.86 7.11
CA SER A 252 -6.55 2.52 6.46
C SER A 252 -6.83 2.76 4.96
N ALA A 253 -7.41 1.79 4.25
CA ALA A 253 -7.77 1.96 2.84
C ALA A 253 -8.84 3.04 2.63
N TRP A 254 -9.82 3.15 3.54
CA TRP A 254 -10.80 4.25 3.52
C TRP A 254 -10.12 5.61 3.79
N GLN A 255 -9.26 5.71 4.81
CA GLN A 255 -8.52 6.96 5.11
C GLN A 255 -7.69 7.40 3.90
N SER A 256 -7.02 6.45 3.24
CA SER A 256 -6.25 6.69 2.02
C SER A 256 -7.12 7.15 0.84
N LYS A 257 -8.36 6.63 0.71
CA LYS A 257 -9.29 7.06 -0.33
C LYS A 257 -9.70 8.51 -0.12
N VAL A 258 -10.10 8.86 1.11
CA VAL A 258 -10.46 10.23 1.47
C VAL A 258 -9.26 11.14 1.23
N TRP A 259 -8.06 10.78 1.71
CA TRP A 259 -6.83 11.55 1.49
C TRP A 259 -6.54 11.79 0.00
N ASN A 260 -6.68 10.78 -0.86
CA ASN A 260 -6.55 10.93 -2.31
C ASN A 260 -7.58 11.90 -2.90
N GLU A 261 -8.82 11.90 -2.40
CA GLU A 261 -9.83 12.86 -2.85
C GLU A 261 -9.48 14.30 -2.45
N LEU A 262 -8.97 14.51 -1.24
CA LEU A 262 -8.55 15.82 -0.74
C LEU A 262 -7.41 16.41 -1.58
N LEU A 263 -6.34 15.64 -1.79
CA LEU A 263 -5.22 16.08 -2.63
C LEU A 263 -5.66 16.31 -4.08
N ARG A 264 -6.64 15.55 -4.58
CA ARG A 264 -7.20 15.75 -5.93
C ARG A 264 -7.92 17.08 -6.06
N ASP A 265 -8.74 17.44 -5.07
CA ASP A 265 -9.43 18.72 -5.06
C ASP A 265 -8.44 19.88 -5.06
N ILE A 266 -7.42 19.81 -4.19
CA ILE A 266 -6.35 20.80 -4.11
C ILE A 266 -5.66 20.94 -5.47
N ILE A 267 -5.21 19.83 -6.07
CA ILE A 267 -4.54 19.86 -7.38
C ILE A 267 -5.45 20.41 -8.48
N ARG A 268 -6.74 20.11 -8.49
CA ARG A 268 -7.69 20.66 -9.47
C ARG A 268 -7.89 22.17 -9.33
N GLN A 269 -7.87 22.67 -8.10
CA GLN A 269 -8.00 24.10 -7.84
C GLN A 269 -6.69 24.85 -8.17
N SER A 270 -5.54 24.19 -7.98
CA SER A 270 -4.24 24.80 -8.21
C SER A 270 -3.80 24.81 -9.68
N PHE A 271 -4.27 23.87 -10.51
CA PHE A 271 -3.80 23.71 -11.88
C PHE A 271 -4.94 23.69 -12.90
N PRO A 272 -4.76 24.32 -14.08
CA PRO A 272 -5.72 24.18 -15.16
C PRO A 272 -5.70 22.76 -15.75
N ASP A 273 -6.87 22.28 -16.16
CA ASP A 273 -7.08 20.89 -16.61
C ASP A 273 -6.13 20.42 -17.73
N HIS A 274 -5.74 21.31 -18.65
CA HIS A 274 -4.84 20.96 -19.76
C HIS A 274 -3.41 20.62 -19.30
N LEU A 275 -3.02 20.99 -18.08
CA LEU A 275 -1.75 20.61 -17.44
C LEU A 275 -1.87 19.33 -16.62
N LEU A 276 -3.09 18.83 -16.39
CA LEU A 276 -3.38 17.69 -15.54
C LEU A 276 -3.48 16.42 -16.36
N ARG A 277 -2.49 15.54 -16.17
CA ARG A 277 -2.60 14.18 -16.67
C ARG A 277 -3.43 13.34 -15.70
N ARG A 278 -4.56 12.82 -16.19
CA ARG A 278 -5.44 11.90 -15.46
C ARG A 278 -5.02 10.44 -15.63
N ILE A 279 -4.91 9.70 -14.53
CA ILE A 279 -4.76 8.23 -14.53
C ILE A 279 -5.81 7.63 -13.61
N ASP A 280 -6.67 6.77 -14.14
CA ASP A 280 -7.68 6.08 -13.34
C ASP A 280 -7.11 4.79 -12.75
N ILE A 281 -7.35 4.60 -11.45
CA ILE A 281 -6.96 3.41 -10.70
C ILE A 281 -8.17 2.67 -10.12
N GLY A 282 -9.39 3.10 -10.46
CA GLY A 282 -10.63 2.61 -9.88
C GLY A 282 -10.85 3.20 -8.49
N VAL A 283 -10.91 2.36 -7.47
CA VAL A 283 -11.01 2.82 -6.07
C VAL A 283 -9.74 3.57 -5.69
N GLY A 284 -9.91 4.74 -5.07
CA GLY A 284 -8.82 5.70 -4.86
C GLY A 284 -8.81 6.82 -5.88
N GLY A 285 -9.45 6.59 -7.05
CA GLY A 285 -9.95 7.58 -8.01
C GLY A 285 -8.89 8.43 -8.69
N PRO A 286 -9.22 9.16 -9.77
CA PRO A 286 -8.22 9.57 -10.73
C PRO A 286 -7.06 10.31 -10.09
N LEU A 287 -5.87 9.75 -10.29
CA LEU A 287 -4.62 10.37 -9.92
C LEU A 287 -4.35 11.47 -10.94
N LEU A 288 -4.04 12.67 -10.44
CA LEU A 288 -3.74 13.83 -11.26
C LEU A 288 -2.25 14.12 -11.17
N TYR A 289 -1.59 14.19 -12.31
CA TYR A 289 -0.17 14.53 -12.39
C TYR A 289 -0.01 15.82 -13.20
N PRO A 290 0.21 16.96 -12.52
CA PRO A 290 0.64 18.18 -13.18
C PRO A 290 1.91 17.94 -13.99
N ARG A 291 1.87 18.34 -15.27
CA ARG A 291 2.99 18.20 -16.19
C ARG A 291 3.01 19.34 -17.18
N ALA A 292 4.20 19.72 -17.61
CA ALA A 292 4.35 20.58 -18.77
C ALA A 292 4.18 19.71 -20.03
N PRO A 293 3.22 20.01 -20.93
CA PRO A 293 3.11 19.33 -22.21
C PRO A 293 4.36 19.53 -23.05
N VAL A 294 4.60 18.60 -23.96
CA VAL A 294 5.73 18.65 -24.89
C VAL A 294 5.31 19.55 -26.07
N GLY A 295 6.11 20.56 -26.38
CA GLY A 295 5.85 21.46 -27.51
C GLY A 295 6.16 20.82 -28.86
N ARG A 296 5.89 21.54 -29.96
CA ARG A 296 6.17 21.08 -31.35
C ARG A 296 7.64 20.66 -31.57
N ARG A 297 8.58 21.23 -30.81
CA ARG A 297 10.03 20.92 -30.87
C ARG A 297 10.46 19.76 -29.94
N GLY A 298 9.54 18.98 -29.39
CA GLY A 298 9.88 17.80 -28.58
C GLY A 298 10.30 18.07 -27.12
N ALA A 299 10.47 19.35 -26.73
CA ALA A 299 10.73 19.77 -25.35
C ALA A 299 9.58 20.58 -24.75
N SER A 300 9.40 20.47 -23.44
CA SER A 300 8.47 21.32 -22.67
C SER A 300 9.06 22.71 -22.43
N LYS A 301 8.21 23.75 -22.41
CA LYS A 301 8.66 25.12 -22.11
C LYS A 301 9.21 25.19 -20.69
N ARG A 302 10.45 25.66 -20.53
CA ARG A 302 11.12 25.79 -19.21
C ARG A 302 10.32 26.65 -18.23
N SER A 303 9.81 27.79 -18.68
CA SER A 303 8.96 28.68 -17.87
C SER A 303 7.68 27.99 -17.37
N LEU A 304 7.08 27.10 -18.16
CA LEU A 304 5.91 26.34 -17.74
C LEU A 304 6.26 25.31 -16.66
N ILE A 305 7.43 24.65 -16.76
CA ILE A 305 7.93 23.73 -15.72
C ILE A 305 8.16 24.49 -14.41
N GLU A 306 8.80 25.66 -14.48
CA GLU A 306 9.08 26.53 -13.33
C GLU A 306 7.78 27.05 -12.69
N ASN A 307 6.79 27.44 -13.50
CA ASN A 307 5.47 27.83 -13.00
C ASN A 307 4.77 26.67 -12.29
N ILE A 308 4.79 25.46 -12.86
CA ILE A 308 4.19 24.28 -12.21
C ILE A 308 4.88 23.98 -10.87
N ALA A 309 6.21 24.04 -10.82
CA ALA A 309 6.98 23.84 -9.59
C ALA A 309 6.62 24.90 -8.53
N LYS A 310 6.52 26.18 -8.93
CA LYS A 310 6.10 27.27 -8.04
C LYS A 310 4.65 27.11 -7.56
N THR A 311 3.74 26.61 -8.39
CA THR A 311 2.38 26.30 -7.94
C THR A 311 2.38 25.20 -6.87
N PHE A 312 3.26 24.19 -6.99
CA PHE A 312 3.39 23.17 -5.96
C PHE A 312 3.89 23.72 -4.61
N THR A 313 4.75 24.74 -4.60
CA THR A 313 5.19 25.38 -3.33
C THR A 313 4.07 26.13 -2.61
N ALA A 314 2.95 26.41 -3.28
CA ALA A 314 1.77 27.03 -2.67
C ALA A 314 0.75 25.99 -2.15
N ILE A 315 0.93 24.71 -2.46
CA ILE A 315 0.12 23.62 -1.92
C ILE A 315 0.68 23.25 -0.53
N PRO A 316 -0.17 22.89 0.46
CA PRO A 316 0.32 22.45 1.77
C PRO A 316 1.32 21.30 1.65
N ASP A 317 2.47 21.41 2.30
CA ASP A 317 3.54 20.40 2.26
C ASP A 317 3.08 19.02 2.72
N SER A 318 2.15 18.98 3.67
CA SER A 318 1.54 17.76 4.17
C SER A 318 0.06 17.95 4.45
N LEU A 319 -0.67 16.84 4.39
CA LEU A 319 -2.05 16.74 4.83
C LEU A 319 -2.12 15.66 5.90
N GLU A 320 -2.91 15.89 6.93
CA GLU A 320 -3.21 14.90 7.95
C GLU A 320 -4.11 13.79 7.41
N MET A 321 -3.91 12.57 7.90
CA MET A 321 -4.71 11.41 7.54
C MET A 321 -6.09 11.50 8.20
N PRO A 322 -7.20 11.46 7.42
CA PRO A 322 -8.54 11.71 7.94
C PRO A 322 -8.96 10.66 8.97
N THR A 323 -9.64 11.10 10.04
CA THR A 323 -10.24 10.25 11.07
C THR A 323 -11.73 10.56 11.24
N LEU A 324 -12.49 9.69 11.90
CA LEU A 324 -13.91 9.91 12.17
C LEU A 324 -14.17 10.74 13.43
N GLU A 325 -13.13 11.02 14.22
CA GLU A 325 -13.22 11.78 15.50
C GLU A 325 -12.55 13.14 15.39
N TRP A 326 -12.44 13.67 14.18
CA TRP A 326 -11.67 14.87 13.87
C TRP A 326 -12.23 16.12 14.58
N ASN A 327 -11.34 16.96 15.13
CA ASN A 327 -11.72 18.17 15.85
C ASN A 327 -11.68 19.42 14.93
N PRO A 328 -12.71 20.29 14.92
CA PRO A 328 -12.80 21.44 14.00
C PRO A 328 -11.69 22.49 14.14
N SER A 329 -10.98 22.49 15.26
CA SER A 329 -9.91 23.45 15.60
C SER A 329 -8.58 23.18 14.91
N ASP A 330 -8.41 21.98 14.35
CA ASP A 330 -7.20 21.63 13.62
C ASP A 330 -7.23 22.39 12.29
N ALA A 331 -6.13 23.02 11.89
CA ALA A 331 -6.05 23.84 10.68
C ALA A 331 -6.21 22.98 9.42
N VAL A 332 -7.45 22.61 9.11
CA VAL A 332 -7.76 21.74 7.97
C VAL A 332 -8.09 22.59 6.75
N HIS A 333 -7.61 22.15 5.60
CA HIS A 333 -8.04 22.70 4.33
C HIS A 333 -9.59 22.61 4.23
N PRO A 334 -10.31 23.68 3.83
CA PRO A 334 -11.79 23.72 3.87
C PRO A 334 -12.49 22.57 3.11
N SER A 335 -11.86 22.03 2.06
CA SER A 335 -12.40 20.87 1.32
C SER A 335 -12.47 19.58 2.15
N VAL A 336 -11.68 19.47 3.21
CA VAL A 336 -11.66 18.33 4.14
C VAL A 336 -12.82 18.43 5.13
N GLN A 337 -13.08 19.63 5.65
CA GLN A 337 -14.14 19.87 6.63
C GLN A 337 -15.49 19.41 6.10
N HIS A 338 -15.90 19.91 4.93
CA HIS A 338 -17.21 19.58 4.36
C HIS A 338 -17.41 18.05 4.15
N ARG A 339 -16.39 17.32 3.69
CA ARG A 339 -16.51 15.88 3.39
C ARG A 339 -16.60 15.04 4.65
N ILE A 340 -15.84 15.36 5.70
CA ILE A 340 -15.87 14.62 6.96
C ILE A 340 -17.16 14.91 7.72
N TYR A 341 -17.63 16.16 7.77
CA TYR A 341 -18.90 16.51 8.43
C TYR A 341 -20.14 15.98 7.70
N SER A 342 -20.03 15.70 6.39
CA SER A 342 -21.12 15.06 5.64
C SER A 342 -21.30 13.57 5.95
N MET A 343 -20.37 12.95 6.70
CA MET A 343 -20.49 11.54 7.08
C MET A 343 -21.49 11.35 8.23
N PRO A 344 -22.34 10.30 8.21
CA PRO A 344 -23.34 10.09 9.25
C PRO A 344 -22.71 9.89 10.63
N PRO A 345 -23.26 10.50 11.71
CA PRO A 345 -22.78 10.30 13.09
C PRO A 345 -22.75 8.82 13.53
N LYS A 346 -23.57 7.97 12.91
CA LYS A 346 -23.63 6.53 13.17
C LYS A 346 -22.29 5.82 12.93
N GLY A 347 -21.48 6.31 11.98
CA GLY A 347 -20.19 5.71 11.65
C GLY A 347 -19.15 5.85 12.76
N SER A 348 -19.03 7.03 13.36
CA SER A 348 -18.08 7.27 14.47
C SER A 348 -18.47 6.46 15.71
N GLN A 349 -19.76 6.39 16.03
CA GLN A 349 -20.29 5.56 17.12
C GLN A 349 -19.99 4.07 16.90
N LEU A 350 -20.17 3.57 15.68
CA LEU A 350 -19.85 2.17 15.32
C LEU A 350 -18.36 1.87 15.47
N VAL A 351 -17.49 2.74 14.97
CA VAL A 351 -16.02 2.56 15.07
C VAL A 351 -15.56 2.52 16.52
N ARG A 352 -16.10 3.39 17.39
CA ARG A 352 -15.86 3.37 18.84
C ARG A 352 -16.34 2.08 19.47
N SER A 353 -17.58 1.66 19.20
CA SER A 353 -18.16 0.46 19.79
C SER A 353 -17.45 -0.84 19.38
N LEU A 354 -16.79 -0.83 18.22
CA LEU A 354 -15.98 -1.96 17.71
C LEU A 354 -14.51 -1.90 18.16
N GLY A 355 -14.11 -0.86 18.91
CA GLY A 355 -12.74 -0.67 19.39
C GLY A 355 -11.71 -0.51 18.27
N ILE A 356 -12.12 0.02 17.12
CA ILE A 356 -11.24 0.21 15.97
C ILE A 356 -10.46 1.50 16.17
N LYS A 357 -9.13 1.38 16.29
CA LYS A 357 -8.24 2.54 16.36
C LYS A 357 -7.86 2.99 14.95
N MET A 358 -7.96 4.28 14.71
CA MET A 358 -7.51 4.93 13.48
C MET A 358 -6.27 5.76 13.78
N SER A 359 -5.23 5.65 12.96
CA SER A 359 -4.03 6.47 13.10
C SER A 359 -4.26 7.85 12.48
N SER A 360 -4.10 8.91 13.27
CA SER A 360 -3.86 10.25 12.75
C SER A 360 -2.35 10.46 12.64
N HIS A 361 -1.89 10.87 11.47
CA HIS A 361 -0.51 11.29 11.23
C HIS A 361 -0.48 12.19 10.00
N THR A 362 0.56 13.01 9.88
CA THR A 362 0.79 13.84 8.68
C THR A 362 1.36 12.99 7.54
N ARG A 363 1.03 13.36 6.31
CA ARG A 363 1.55 12.75 5.09
C ARG A 363 1.93 13.84 4.09
N LYS A 364 3.15 13.81 3.59
CA LYS A 364 3.61 14.75 2.54
C LYS A 364 2.72 14.67 1.30
N THR A 365 2.31 15.82 0.78
CA THR A 365 1.46 15.93 -0.43
C THR A 365 2.27 15.66 -1.68
N ILE A 366 3.48 16.20 -1.75
CA ILE A 366 4.43 16.07 -2.85
C ILE A 366 5.68 15.37 -2.32
N VAL A 367 6.23 14.49 -3.14
CA VAL A 367 7.52 13.84 -2.88
C VAL A 367 8.45 14.01 -4.07
N PHE A 368 9.74 14.11 -3.78
CA PHE A 368 10.80 14.16 -4.77
C PHE A 368 11.62 12.87 -4.63
N PRO A 369 11.81 12.11 -5.71
CA PRO A 369 12.68 10.95 -5.65
C PRO A 369 14.13 11.42 -5.48
N THR A 370 14.87 10.76 -4.59
CA THR A 370 16.33 10.92 -4.49
C THR A 370 17.01 9.80 -5.28
N ASN A 371 18.27 10.04 -5.68
CA ASN A 371 19.09 9.05 -6.39
C ASN A 371 18.40 8.45 -7.64
N LEU A 372 17.65 9.29 -8.39
CA LEU A 372 16.94 8.86 -9.59
C LEU A 372 17.93 8.64 -10.74
N GLU A 373 18.07 7.39 -11.16
CA GLU A 373 18.85 6.98 -12.31
C GLU A 373 17.98 6.16 -13.26
N VAL A 374 18.13 6.40 -14.56
CA VAL A 374 17.40 5.67 -15.59
C VAL A 374 18.41 5.22 -16.63
N SER A 375 18.49 3.90 -16.85
CA SER A 375 19.40 3.33 -17.84
C SER A 375 18.97 3.68 -19.26
N GLU A 376 19.93 3.63 -20.19
CA GLU A 376 19.62 3.70 -21.60
C GLU A 376 18.58 2.62 -22.00
N PRO A 377 17.58 2.97 -22.83
CA PRO A 377 16.57 2.02 -23.30
C PRO A 377 17.19 0.91 -24.16
N MET A 378 16.93 -0.32 -23.76
CA MET A 378 17.36 -1.53 -24.47
C MET A 378 16.17 -2.25 -25.09
N ILE A 379 16.40 -3.13 -26.06
CA ILE A 379 15.35 -4.03 -26.55
C ILE A 379 14.90 -4.94 -25.41
N ASP A 380 13.58 -5.02 -25.20
CA ASP A 380 12.97 -5.93 -24.23
C ASP A 380 12.94 -7.34 -24.81
N GLU A 381 13.75 -8.23 -24.25
CA GLU A 381 13.86 -9.62 -24.66
C GLU A 381 12.58 -10.44 -24.42
N LEU A 382 11.67 -9.98 -23.55
CA LEU A 382 10.45 -10.73 -23.19
C LEU A 382 9.23 -10.31 -23.99
N HIS A 383 9.19 -9.07 -24.48
CA HIS A 383 8.02 -8.50 -25.14
C HIS A 383 8.31 -7.94 -26.52
N GLY A 384 9.57 -7.73 -26.86
CA GLY A 384 10.01 -7.25 -28.16
C GLY A 384 10.28 -8.39 -29.13
N SER A 385 10.14 -8.09 -30.42
CA SER A 385 10.62 -8.94 -31.51
C SER A 385 11.26 -8.08 -32.61
N LYS A 386 11.93 -8.71 -33.57
CA LYS A 386 12.50 -8.01 -34.74
C LYS A 386 11.45 -7.18 -35.51
N LYS A 387 10.20 -7.66 -35.55
CA LYS A 387 9.06 -6.99 -36.23
C LYS A 387 8.31 -6.00 -35.33
N HIS A 388 8.27 -6.25 -34.01
CA HIS A 388 7.58 -5.40 -33.05
C HIS A 388 8.53 -5.02 -31.91
N LYS A 389 9.31 -3.95 -32.13
CA LYS A 389 10.23 -3.47 -31.11
C LYS A 389 9.47 -3.01 -29.85
N ARG A 390 9.93 -3.49 -28.71
CA ARG A 390 9.58 -3.04 -27.36
C ARG A 390 10.88 -2.80 -26.62
N TRP A 391 10.83 -1.87 -25.68
CA TRP A 391 12.00 -1.47 -24.90
C TRP A 391 11.82 -1.80 -23.43
N LYS A 392 12.96 -1.94 -22.76
CA LYS A 392 13.07 -1.98 -21.31
C LYS A 392 14.07 -0.93 -20.83
N CYS A 393 13.88 -0.45 -19.61
CA CYS A 393 14.80 0.42 -18.90
C CYS A 393 14.90 -0.04 -17.44
N ASN A 394 16.08 0.08 -16.84
CA ASN A 394 16.23 -0.01 -15.40
C ASN A 394 16.07 1.40 -14.81
N VAL A 395 15.30 1.49 -13.72
CA VAL A 395 15.02 2.73 -13.01
C VAL A 395 15.39 2.51 -11.55
N SER A 396 16.38 3.23 -11.06
CA SER A 396 16.80 3.24 -9.66
C SER A 396 16.38 4.55 -9.03
N PHE A 397 15.84 4.52 -7.81
CA PHE A 397 15.46 5.73 -7.05
C PHE A 397 15.11 5.36 -5.61
N GLU A 398 15.05 6.37 -4.76
CA GLU A 398 14.55 6.26 -3.39
C GLU A 398 13.27 7.06 -3.21
N LEU A 399 12.39 6.56 -2.35
CA LEU A 399 11.21 7.27 -1.90
C LEU A 399 11.06 7.17 -0.38
N PRO A 400 10.53 8.21 0.27
CA PRO A 400 10.25 8.16 1.70
C PRO A 400 9.17 7.12 2.03
N SER A 401 9.08 6.77 3.31
CA SER A 401 8.11 5.80 3.80
C SER A 401 6.67 6.22 3.48
N GLY A 402 5.85 5.22 3.15
CA GLY A 402 4.47 5.44 2.72
C GLY A 402 4.30 5.96 1.28
N SER A 403 5.36 6.21 0.51
CA SER A 403 5.27 6.53 -0.93
C SER A 403 5.26 5.27 -1.81
N TYR A 404 4.73 5.41 -3.03
CA TYR A 404 4.53 4.28 -3.95
C TYR A 404 5.39 4.45 -5.21
N ALA A 405 6.30 3.50 -5.45
CA ALA A 405 7.13 3.45 -6.65
C ALA A 405 6.32 3.47 -7.96
N THR A 406 5.13 2.88 -7.94
CA THR A 406 4.22 2.86 -9.08
C THR A 406 3.79 4.25 -9.54
N ASN A 407 3.68 5.24 -8.65
CA ASN A 407 3.40 6.62 -9.02
C ASN A 407 4.53 7.23 -9.87
N LEU A 408 5.77 6.97 -9.48
CA LEU A 408 6.95 7.42 -10.23
C LEU A 408 7.00 6.74 -11.61
N ILE A 409 6.80 5.43 -11.67
CA ILE A 409 6.78 4.70 -12.95
C ILE A 409 5.67 5.22 -13.87
N ARG A 410 4.45 5.44 -13.34
CA ARG A 410 3.35 6.06 -14.11
C ARG A 410 3.72 7.46 -14.62
N ARG A 411 4.37 8.28 -13.78
CA ARG A 411 4.79 9.64 -14.16
C ARG A 411 5.83 9.65 -15.28
N LEU A 412 6.72 8.67 -15.31
CA LEU A 412 7.79 8.54 -16.30
C LEU A 412 7.37 7.83 -17.58
N PHE A 413 6.51 6.81 -17.52
CA PHE A 413 6.32 5.90 -18.65
C PHE A 413 4.92 5.88 -19.23
N ASP A 414 3.90 6.12 -18.43
CA ASP A 414 2.59 6.40 -19.00
C ASP A 414 2.61 7.85 -19.45
#